data_AF-A0A7S1T2Q7-F1
#
_entry.id   AF-A0A7S1T2Q7-F1
#
_cell.length_a   1.000
_cell.length_b   1.000
_cell.length_c   1.000
_cell.angle_alpha   90.00
_cell.angle_beta   90.00
_cell.angle_gamma   90.00
#
_symmetry.space_group_name_H-M   'P 1'
#
loop_
_entity.id
_entity.type
_entity.pdbx_description
1 polymer ?
#
loop_
_entity_poly.entity_id
_entity_poly.type
_entity_poly.pdbx_seq_one_letter_code
_entity_poly.pdbx_strand_id
1 'polypeptide(L)'
;IQQVGTTLPKLQRKLPESVQQGGLMRDTLQRASNPAQSPQDLEERAEKIARRASRMRKALQQQLGASWVCFQEMVDILVKFGALDKNDLSVRPLGEVAREIRGSNELWLAACLMHPAVQGLRPAPLAGLIAGLIASESMGSRPNIYVGYPPSQEVLLAATELEDLREDLAA
;
A
#
# COMPACT_ATOMS: atom_id res chain seq x y z
N ILE A 1 -64.84 29.75 3.62
CA ILE A 1 -66.13 29.16 4.06
C ILE A 1 -66.01 27.68 3.71
N GLN A 2 -65.98 26.67 4.59
CA GLN A 2 -66.65 26.44 5.87
C GLN A 2 -65.94 25.27 6.57
N GLN A 3 -65.96 25.24 7.91
CA GLN A 3 -65.69 24.05 8.72
C GLN A 3 -66.89 23.10 8.69
N VAL A 4 -66.69 21.77 8.72
CA VAL A 4 -67.56 20.76 9.38
C VAL A 4 -66.63 19.55 9.66
N GLY A 5 -66.43 19.07 10.91
CA GLY A 5 -67.30 18.09 11.59
C GLY A 5 -67.54 16.85 10.71
N THR A 6 -67.35 15.60 11.11
CA THR A 6 -67.94 14.96 12.28
C THR A 6 -67.46 13.48 12.34
N THR A 7 -67.26 12.97 13.57
CA THR A 7 -67.46 11.60 14.07
C THR A 7 -67.11 10.36 13.22
N LEU A 8 -66.14 9.58 13.73
CA LEU A 8 -65.98 8.15 13.43
C LEU A 8 -66.47 7.27 14.61
N PRO A 9 -67.02 6.08 14.33
CA PRO A 9 -67.90 5.32 15.23
C PRO A 9 -67.19 4.50 16.31
N LYS A 10 -67.95 4.19 17.36
CA LYS A 10 -67.57 3.36 18.51
C LYS A 10 -67.21 1.94 18.07
N LEU A 11 -65.96 1.53 18.30
CA LEU A 11 -65.57 0.11 18.34
C LEU A 11 -65.51 -0.33 19.81
N GLN A 12 -66.55 -1.01 20.28
CA GLN A 12 -66.50 -1.81 21.51
C GLN A 12 -65.60 -3.02 21.24
N ARG A 13 -64.35 -2.99 21.69
CA ARG A 13 -63.55 -4.20 21.87
C ARG A 13 -63.65 -4.64 23.33
N LYS A 14 -64.25 -5.82 23.51
CA LYS A 14 -64.22 -6.58 24.77
C LYS A 14 -62.79 -6.61 25.31
N LEU A 15 -62.63 -6.24 26.58
CA LEU A 15 -61.40 -6.48 27.35
C LEU A 15 -61.17 -8.00 27.46
N PRO A 16 -60.03 -8.54 27.02
CA PRO A 16 -59.53 -9.80 27.54
C PRO A 16 -58.69 -9.51 28.79
N GLU A 17 -59.19 -10.06 29.89
CA GLU A 17 -58.50 -10.48 31.12
C GLU A 17 -57.06 -10.01 31.32
N SER A 18 -56.97 -8.89 32.03
CA SER A 18 -55.79 -8.44 32.74
C SER A 18 -55.40 -9.38 33.88
N VAL A 19 -54.75 -10.52 33.64
CA VAL A 19 -53.98 -11.23 34.69
C VAL A 19 -52.85 -12.08 34.10
N GLN A 20 -51.81 -11.47 33.50
CA GLN A 20 -50.49 -12.12 33.37
C GLN A 20 -49.33 -11.22 32.88
N GLN A 21 -49.54 -9.91 32.73
CA GLN A 21 -48.49 -9.00 32.24
C GLN A 21 -47.63 -8.35 33.33
N GLY A 22 -47.76 -8.78 34.59
CA GLY A 22 -46.87 -8.34 35.68
C GLY A 22 -45.49 -9.04 35.71
N GLY A 23 -45.34 -10.16 34.98
CA GLY A 23 -44.09 -10.93 34.92
C GLY A 23 -43.14 -10.47 33.82
N LEU A 24 -43.67 -10.19 32.62
CA LEU A 24 -42.83 -9.90 31.44
C LEU A 24 -42.16 -8.52 31.49
N MET A 25 -42.83 -7.51 32.07
CA MET A 25 -42.24 -6.18 32.27
C MET A 25 -41.20 -6.15 33.41
N ARG A 26 -41.35 -7.03 34.41
CA ARG A 26 -40.35 -7.18 35.48
C ARG A 26 -39.08 -7.84 34.96
N ASP A 27 -39.19 -8.82 34.07
CA ASP A 27 -38.02 -9.47 33.46
C ASP A 27 -37.23 -8.53 32.52
N THR A 28 -37.90 -7.66 31.76
CA THR A 28 -37.22 -6.66 30.93
C THR A 28 -36.54 -5.57 31.74
N LEU A 29 -37.11 -5.19 32.91
CA LEU A 29 -36.51 -4.22 33.82
C LEU A 29 -35.44 -4.85 34.74
N GLN A 30 -35.53 -6.15 35.05
CA GLN A 30 -34.52 -6.88 35.83
C GLN A 30 -33.30 -7.29 35.01
N ARG A 31 -33.44 -7.57 33.70
CA ARG A 31 -32.28 -7.74 32.80
C ARG A 31 -31.50 -6.44 32.54
N ALA A 32 -32.11 -5.27 32.77
CA ALA A 32 -31.43 -3.99 32.79
C ALA A 32 -30.75 -3.68 34.13
N SER A 33 -30.93 -4.53 35.15
CA SER A 33 -30.28 -4.45 36.46
C SER A 33 -28.98 -5.26 36.48
N ASN A 34 -28.11 -5.06 35.49
CA ASN A 34 -26.68 -5.28 35.72
C ASN A 34 -26.24 -4.13 36.64
N PRO A 35 -25.48 -4.37 37.73
CA PRO A 35 -25.13 -3.29 38.65
C PRO A 35 -24.55 -2.15 37.82
N ALA A 36 -25.19 -0.98 37.90
CA ALA A 36 -24.75 0.22 37.23
C ALA A 36 -23.25 0.32 37.48
N GLN A 37 -22.45 0.22 36.41
CA GLN A 37 -21.02 0.42 36.48
C GLN A 37 -20.81 1.67 37.31
N SER A 38 -20.07 1.56 38.41
CA SER A 38 -19.82 2.72 39.23
C SER A 38 -19.21 3.81 38.34
N PRO A 39 -19.43 5.10 38.62
CA PRO A 39 -18.81 6.17 37.84
C PRO A 39 -17.31 5.94 37.62
N GLN A 40 -16.66 5.33 38.62
CA GLN A 40 -15.25 4.89 38.59
C GLN A 40 -14.97 3.78 37.57
N ASP A 41 -15.84 2.77 37.45
CA ASP A 41 -15.71 1.70 36.44
C ASP A 41 -15.87 2.23 35.01
N LEU A 42 -16.74 3.24 34.82
CA LEU A 42 -16.92 3.91 33.52
C LEU A 42 -15.71 4.77 33.17
N GLU A 43 -15.17 5.51 34.14
CA GLU A 43 -13.94 6.29 34.00
C GLU A 43 -12.73 5.41 33.67
N GLU A 44 -12.56 4.28 34.36
CA GLU A 44 -11.46 3.34 34.10
C GLU A 44 -11.57 2.73 32.69
N ARG A 45 -12.79 2.40 32.24
CA ARG A 45 -13.03 1.93 30.87
C ARG A 45 -12.75 3.01 29.83
N ALA A 46 -13.21 4.24 30.07
CA ALA A 46 -12.94 5.37 29.20
C ALA A 46 -11.44 5.62 29.10
N GLU A 47 -10.71 5.57 30.22
CA GLU A 47 -9.26 5.72 30.24
C GLU A 47 -8.55 4.59 29.49
N LYS A 48 -8.99 3.33 29.68
CA LYS A 48 -8.43 2.19 28.95
C LYS A 48 -8.64 2.29 27.45
N ILE A 49 -9.82 2.75 27.01
CA ILE A 49 -10.13 3.01 25.60
C ILE A 49 -9.27 4.16 25.07
N ALA A 50 -9.15 5.27 25.79
CA ALA A 50 -8.32 6.40 25.42
C ALA A 50 -6.83 6.01 25.30
N ARG A 51 -6.32 5.23 26.26
CA ARG A 51 -4.96 4.66 26.22
C ARG A 51 -4.76 3.73 25.02
N ARG A 52 -5.77 2.94 24.64
CA ARG A 52 -5.72 2.08 23.44
C ARG A 52 -5.74 2.91 22.15
N ALA A 53 -6.61 3.91 22.06
CA ALA A 53 -6.68 4.82 20.92
C ALA A 53 -5.38 5.60 20.72
N SER A 54 -4.78 6.10 21.81
CA SER A 54 -3.48 6.78 21.79
C SER A 54 -2.35 5.86 21.29
N ARG A 55 -2.30 4.60 21.76
CA ARG A 55 -1.33 3.61 21.27
C ARG A 55 -1.49 3.32 19.78
N MET A 56 -2.72 3.10 19.31
CA MET A 56 -2.99 2.87 17.88
C MET A 56 -2.60 4.08 17.02
N ARG A 57 -2.89 5.30 17.50
CA ARG A 57 -2.51 6.54 16.80
C ARG A 57 -1.00 6.70 16.69
N LYS A 58 -0.26 6.41 17.77
CA LYS A 58 1.22 6.45 17.76
C LYS A 58 1.80 5.43 16.78
N ALA A 59 1.31 4.19 16.79
CA ALA A 59 1.76 3.15 15.87
C ALA A 59 1.50 3.55 14.40
N LEU A 60 0.31 4.10 14.11
CA LEU A 60 -0.01 4.60 12.77
C LEU A 60 0.91 5.75 12.36
N GLN A 61 1.17 6.72 13.25
CA GLN A 61 2.09 7.82 12.97
C GLN A 61 3.51 7.34 12.68
N GLN A 62 3.98 6.31 13.38
CA GLN A 62 5.29 5.71 13.11
C GLN A 62 5.32 5.02 11.75
N GLN A 63 4.28 4.24 11.40
CA GLN A 63 4.21 3.57 10.10
C GLN A 63 4.09 4.58 8.95
N LEU A 64 3.25 5.61 9.09
CA LEU A 64 3.12 6.67 8.09
C LEU A 64 4.42 7.47 7.95
N GLY A 65 5.09 7.79 9.07
CA GLY A 65 6.38 8.46 9.05
C GLY A 65 7.44 7.66 8.30
N ALA A 66 7.56 6.36 8.59
CA ALA A 66 8.48 5.46 7.89
C ALA A 66 8.12 5.35 6.40
N SER A 67 6.84 5.19 6.07
CA SER A 67 6.38 5.12 4.68
C SER A 67 6.63 6.40 3.91
N TRP A 68 6.52 7.56 4.57
CA TRP A 68 6.80 8.86 3.95
C TRP A 68 8.29 9.03 3.67
N VAL A 69 9.15 8.65 4.62
CA VAL A 69 10.61 8.69 4.42
C VAL A 69 11.02 7.80 3.26
N CYS A 70 10.55 6.54 3.20
CA CYS A 70 10.85 5.66 2.06
C CYS A 70 10.35 6.23 0.73
N PHE A 71 9.18 6.86 0.70
CA PHE A 71 8.69 7.53 -0.50
C PHE A 71 9.60 8.69 -0.93
N GLN A 72 10.05 9.52 0.01
CA GLN A 72 10.99 10.61 -0.29
C GLN A 72 12.33 10.07 -0.82
N GLU A 73 12.86 9.02 -0.21
CA GLU A 73 14.09 8.35 -0.69
C GLU A 73 13.93 7.82 -2.12
N MET A 74 12.78 7.22 -2.46
CA MET A 74 12.50 6.78 -3.83
C MET A 74 12.46 7.97 -4.82
N VAL A 75 11.80 9.07 -4.44
CA VAL A 75 11.77 10.28 -5.27
C VAL A 75 13.17 10.86 -5.45
N ASP A 76 13.98 10.90 -4.39
CA ASP A 76 15.36 11.39 -4.44
C ASP A 76 16.22 10.56 -5.39
N ILE A 77 16.07 9.24 -5.39
CA ILE A 77 16.75 8.36 -6.35
C ILE A 77 16.30 8.69 -7.78
N LEU A 78 15.00 8.82 -8.04
CA LEU A 78 14.50 9.15 -9.37
C LEU A 78 14.98 10.51 -9.87
N VAL A 79 15.11 11.50 -8.97
CA VAL A 79 15.67 12.82 -9.29
C VAL A 79 17.18 12.74 -9.52
N LYS A 80 17.93 12.02 -8.67
CA LYS A 80 19.40 11.81 -8.79
C LYS A 80 19.76 11.22 -10.16
N PHE A 81 19.02 10.21 -10.61
CA PHE A 81 19.23 9.57 -11.91
C PHE A 81 18.63 10.35 -13.08
N GLY A 82 17.97 11.47 -12.82
CA GLY A 82 17.37 12.29 -13.86
C GLY A 82 16.20 11.62 -14.56
N ALA A 83 15.50 10.69 -13.89
CA ALA A 83 14.21 10.14 -14.31
C ALA A 83 13.05 11.10 -14.00
N LEU A 84 13.20 11.95 -12.96
CA LEU A 84 12.30 13.04 -12.63
C LEU A 84 13.05 14.38 -12.59
N ASP A 85 12.36 15.48 -12.94
CA ASP A 85 12.87 16.83 -12.69
C ASP A 85 12.73 17.20 -11.21
N LYS A 86 13.74 17.88 -10.66
CA LYS A 86 13.78 18.24 -9.24
C LYS A 86 12.73 19.27 -8.83
N ASN A 87 12.35 20.16 -9.74
CA ASN A 87 11.55 21.34 -9.41
C ASN A 87 10.05 21.08 -9.51
N ASP A 88 9.63 20.37 -10.56
CA ASP A 88 8.21 20.12 -10.85
C ASP A 88 7.83 18.64 -10.84
N LEU A 89 8.79 17.74 -10.59
CA LEU A 89 8.61 16.29 -10.62
C LEU A 89 8.05 15.79 -11.96
N SER A 90 8.30 16.53 -13.05
CA SER A 90 7.98 16.09 -14.40
C SER A 90 8.83 14.89 -14.79
N VAL A 91 8.22 13.96 -15.54
CA VAL A 91 8.91 12.76 -16.02
C VAL A 91 9.89 13.15 -17.12
N ARG A 92 11.14 12.72 -16.98
CA ARG A 92 12.21 12.94 -17.98
C ARG A 92 12.35 11.70 -18.87
N PRO A 93 13.09 11.76 -20.00
CA PRO A 93 13.16 10.63 -20.95
C PRO A 93 13.54 9.28 -20.31
N LEU A 94 14.46 9.27 -19.32
CA LEU A 94 14.77 8.05 -18.58
C LEU A 94 13.56 7.49 -17.82
N GLY A 95 12.77 8.37 -17.18
CA GLY A 95 11.55 7.99 -16.48
C GLY A 95 10.46 7.53 -17.44
N GLU A 96 10.38 8.09 -18.65
CA GLU A 96 9.44 7.62 -19.69
C GLU A 96 9.78 6.19 -20.12
N VAL A 97 11.06 5.89 -20.36
CA VAL A 97 11.51 4.53 -20.70
C VAL A 97 11.28 3.58 -19.53
N ALA A 98 11.65 3.97 -18.31
CA ALA A 98 11.46 3.15 -17.12
C ALA A 98 9.98 2.80 -16.89
N ARG A 99 9.06 3.75 -17.13
CA ARG A 99 7.61 3.54 -17.02
C ARG A 99 7.08 2.46 -17.98
N GLU A 100 7.69 2.28 -19.15
CA GLU A 100 7.26 1.29 -20.13
C GLU A 100 7.79 -0.12 -19.83
N ILE A 101 8.86 -0.22 -19.04
CA ILE A 101 9.42 -1.51 -18.61
C ILE A 101 8.55 -2.10 -17.49
N ARG A 102 8.54 -3.43 -17.39
CA ARG A 102 7.93 -4.18 -16.29
C ARG A 102 9.01 -5.11 -15.73
N GLY A 103 9.40 -4.93 -14.47
CA GLY A 103 10.48 -5.72 -13.91
C GLY A 103 10.61 -5.58 -12.40
N SER A 104 11.71 -6.10 -11.86
CA SER A 104 12.12 -5.89 -10.48
C SER A 104 12.83 -4.55 -10.28
N ASN A 105 13.48 -4.05 -11.33
CA ASN A 105 14.33 -2.86 -11.29
C ASN A 105 14.25 -2.11 -12.62
N GLU A 106 13.12 -1.44 -12.85
CA GLU A 106 12.85 -0.74 -14.09
C GLU A 106 13.83 0.41 -14.36
N LEU A 107 14.26 1.10 -13.32
CA LEU A 107 15.20 2.24 -13.44
C LEU A 107 16.55 1.77 -13.97
N TRP A 108 17.10 0.69 -13.42
CA TRP A 108 18.36 0.09 -13.88
C TRP A 108 18.26 -0.36 -15.34
N LEU A 109 17.22 -1.11 -15.69
CA LEU A 109 17.03 -1.60 -17.05
C LEU A 109 16.86 -0.45 -18.05
N ALA A 110 16.11 0.59 -17.71
CA ALA A 110 15.98 1.78 -18.54
C ALA A 110 17.33 2.48 -18.74
N ALA A 111 18.11 2.63 -17.67
CA ALA A 111 19.41 3.27 -17.73
C ALA A 111 20.41 2.47 -18.59
N CYS A 112 20.44 1.13 -18.45
CA CYS A 112 21.23 0.26 -19.33
C CYS A 112 20.80 0.38 -20.80
N LEU A 113 19.49 0.31 -21.06
CA LEU A 113 18.99 0.36 -22.43
C LEU A 113 19.32 1.69 -23.08
N MET A 114 19.25 2.81 -22.36
CA MET A 114 19.59 4.14 -22.87
C MET A 114 21.09 4.43 -22.93
N HIS A 115 21.94 3.56 -22.38
CA HIS A 115 23.38 3.77 -22.34
C HIS A 115 24.00 3.73 -23.76
N PRO A 116 24.91 4.67 -24.11
CA PRO A 116 25.51 4.70 -25.45
C PRO A 116 26.19 3.39 -25.87
N ALA A 117 26.80 2.67 -24.93
CA ALA A 117 27.45 1.38 -25.20
C ALA A 117 26.45 0.28 -25.66
N VAL A 118 25.17 0.42 -25.32
CA VAL A 118 24.11 -0.55 -25.64
C VAL A 118 23.37 -0.19 -26.93
N GLN A 119 23.24 1.11 -27.23
CA GLN A 119 22.51 1.62 -28.39
C GLN A 119 23.06 1.12 -29.74
N GLY A 120 24.35 0.78 -29.80
CA GLY A 120 25.00 0.27 -31.01
C GLY A 120 24.96 -1.25 -31.21
N LEU A 121 24.40 -2.02 -30.25
CA LEU A 121 24.45 -3.47 -30.29
C LEU A 121 23.51 -4.05 -31.35
N ARG A 122 23.99 -5.09 -32.04
CA ARG A 122 23.16 -5.88 -32.95
C ARG A 122 22.11 -6.68 -32.16
N PRO A 123 20.99 -7.10 -32.79
CA PRO A 123 19.89 -7.76 -32.08
C PRO A 123 20.31 -8.99 -31.24
N ALA A 124 21.22 -9.82 -31.74
CA ALA A 124 21.66 -11.03 -31.02
C ALA A 124 22.53 -10.70 -29.78
N PRO A 125 23.61 -9.90 -29.87
CA PRO A 125 24.34 -9.37 -28.71
C PRO A 125 23.43 -8.64 -27.72
N LEU A 126 22.52 -7.78 -28.19
CA LEU A 126 21.59 -7.06 -27.34
C LEU A 126 20.71 -8.00 -26.52
N ALA A 127 20.13 -9.03 -27.16
CA ALA A 127 19.36 -10.06 -26.45
C ALA A 127 20.19 -10.79 -25.39
N GLY A 128 21.45 -11.11 -25.69
CA GLY A 128 22.37 -11.73 -24.74
C GLY A 128 22.67 -10.84 -23.53
N LEU A 129 22.91 -9.55 -23.76
CA LEU A 129 23.13 -8.57 -22.69
C LEU A 129 21.89 -8.44 -21.80
N ILE A 130 20.71 -8.22 -22.37
CA ILE A 130 19.44 -8.08 -21.62
C ILE A 130 19.15 -9.36 -20.81
N ALA A 131 19.36 -10.54 -21.40
CA ALA A 131 19.20 -11.80 -20.69
C ALA A 131 20.14 -11.89 -19.48
N GLY A 132 21.40 -11.46 -19.62
CA GLY A 132 22.36 -11.38 -18.52
C GLY A 132 21.93 -10.43 -17.40
N LEU A 133 21.45 -9.23 -17.77
CA LEU A 133 20.97 -8.23 -16.82
C LEU A 133 19.79 -8.77 -15.99
N ILE A 134 18.78 -9.35 -16.63
CA ILE A 134 17.59 -9.91 -15.95
C ILE A 134 17.93 -11.17 -15.14
N ALA A 135 18.79 -12.03 -15.69
CA ALA A 135 19.24 -13.25 -15.02
C ALA A 135 19.98 -12.93 -13.72
N SER A 136 20.78 -11.87 -13.68
CA SER A 136 21.51 -11.47 -12.47
C SER A 136 20.58 -11.18 -11.29
N GLU A 137 19.39 -10.62 -11.54
CA GLU A 137 18.38 -10.31 -10.52
C GLU A 137 17.55 -11.54 -10.14
N SER A 138 17.16 -12.37 -11.13
CA SER A 138 16.24 -13.50 -10.91
C SER A 138 16.94 -14.81 -10.49
N MET A 139 18.21 -14.97 -10.87
CA MET A 139 19.00 -16.20 -10.69
C MET A 139 20.08 -16.07 -9.62
N GLY A 140 19.98 -15.07 -8.73
CA GLY A 140 20.94 -14.82 -7.65
C GLY A 140 21.44 -16.12 -7.00
N SER A 141 22.77 -16.26 -6.92
CA SER A 141 23.54 -17.41 -6.39
C SER A 141 22.79 -18.75 -6.39
N ARG A 142 22.20 -19.14 -7.53
CA ARG A 142 21.66 -20.49 -7.69
C ARG A 142 22.82 -21.38 -8.13
N PRO A 143 23.44 -22.16 -7.23
CA PRO A 143 24.67 -22.90 -7.54
C PRO A 143 24.46 -24.00 -8.59
N ASN A 144 23.20 -24.30 -8.94
CA ASN A 144 22.85 -25.39 -9.86
C ASN A 144 22.48 -24.90 -11.27
N ILE A 145 22.81 -23.65 -11.62
CA ILE A 145 22.64 -23.14 -12.98
C ILE A 145 24.00 -22.77 -13.55
N TYR A 146 24.35 -23.41 -14.66
CA TYR A 146 25.62 -23.24 -15.36
C TYR A 146 25.36 -22.82 -16.80
N VAL A 147 26.07 -21.78 -17.24
CA VAL A 147 26.07 -21.34 -18.64
C VAL A 147 27.36 -21.83 -19.29
N GLY A 148 27.25 -22.83 -20.17
CA GLY A 148 28.39 -23.47 -20.83
C GLY A 148 28.94 -22.74 -22.05
N TYR A 149 28.46 -21.52 -22.31
CA TYR A 149 28.86 -20.72 -23.46
C TYR A 149 29.41 -19.37 -22.99
N PRO A 150 30.56 -18.92 -23.53
CA PRO A 150 31.10 -17.61 -23.20
C PRO A 150 30.23 -16.48 -23.79
N PRO A 151 30.19 -15.30 -23.16
CA PRO A 151 29.56 -14.14 -23.75
C PRO A 151 30.32 -13.70 -25.00
N SER A 152 29.60 -13.11 -25.96
CA SER A 152 30.26 -12.47 -27.11
C SER A 152 31.07 -11.24 -26.67
N GLN A 153 32.12 -10.89 -27.41
CA GLN A 153 32.97 -9.74 -27.09
C GLN A 153 32.19 -8.42 -27.05
N GLU A 154 31.23 -8.24 -27.96
CA GLU A 154 30.34 -7.05 -27.98
C GLU A 154 29.54 -6.91 -26.68
N VAL A 155 29.02 -8.03 -26.15
CA VAL A 155 28.29 -8.05 -24.88
C VAL A 155 29.21 -7.76 -23.71
N LEU A 156 30.42 -8.34 -23.70
CA LEU A 156 31.36 -8.15 -22.61
C LEU A 156 31.79 -6.69 -22.50
N LEU A 157 32.13 -6.05 -23.62
CA LEU A 157 32.51 -4.63 -23.66
C LEU A 157 31.34 -3.75 -23.18
N ALA A 158 30.13 -3.97 -23.70
CA ALA A 158 28.97 -3.21 -23.26
C ALA A 158 28.66 -3.41 -21.78
N ALA A 159 28.82 -4.62 -21.25
CA ALA A 159 28.61 -4.90 -19.83
C ALA A 159 29.63 -4.20 -18.93
N THR A 160 30.91 -4.16 -19.33
CA THR A 160 31.96 -3.45 -18.60
C THR A 160 31.68 -1.96 -18.52
N GLU A 161 31.23 -1.34 -19.62
CA GLU A 161 30.85 0.09 -19.62
C GLU A 161 29.64 0.41 -18.72
N LEU A 162 28.84 -0.59 -18.34
CA LEU A 162 27.70 -0.43 -17.44
C LEU A 162 28.07 -0.60 -15.96
N GLU A 163 29.31 -0.99 -15.63
CA GLU A 163 29.73 -1.22 -14.24
C GLU A 163 29.71 0.08 -13.42
N ASP A 164 30.21 1.18 -13.99
CA ASP A 164 30.18 2.50 -13.33
C ASP A 164 28.75 2.92 -12.96
N LEU A 165 27.81 2.75 -13.90
CA LEU A 165 26.40 3.06 -13.69
C LEU A 165 25.77 2.18 -12.58
N ARG A 166 26.22 0.93 -12.46
CA ARG A 166 25.75 0.00 -11.43
C ARG A 166 26.26 0.42 -10.05
N GLU A 167 27.50 0.88 -9.95
CA GLU A 167 28.06 1.39 -8.70
C GLU A 167 27.29 2.63 -8.21
N ASP A 168 26.94 3.55 -9.13
CA ASP A 168 26.15 4.74 -8.81
C ASP A 168 24.75 4.43 -8.26
N LEU A 169 24.14 3.33 -8.72
CA LEU A 169 22.82 2.83 -8.26
C LEU A 169 22.90 2.10 -6.92
N ALA A 170 24.06 1.50 -6.61
CA ALA A 170 24.29 0.79 -5.35
C ALA A 170 24.66 1.73 -4.19
N ALA A 171 24.98 2.99 -4.47
CA ALA A 171 25.41 4.03 -3.54
C ALA A 171 24.28 4.98 -3.12
#